data_AF-A0A538U7K5-F1
#
_entry.id   AF-A0A538U7K5-F1
#
_cell.length_a   1.000
_cell.length_b   1.000
_cell.length_c   1.000
_cell.angle_alpha   90.00
_cell.angle_beta   90.00
_cell.angle_gamma   90.00
#
_symmetry.space_group_name_H-M   'P 1'
#
loop_
_entity.id
_entity.type
_entity.pdbx_description
1 polymer ?
#
loop_
_entity_poly.entity_id
_entity_poly.type
_entity_poly.pdbx_seq_one_letter_code
_entity_poly.pdbx_strand_id
1 'polypeptide(L)'
;MAVVTLASLDQALAPFRRIEAAQLWVGLISMGLAFALSYVLSRRVTGPIERLADVAEAARAGRFDQPVPPGGADEVGRLARAFDGLMAELKEEREMEAYLQTISRALPDVPPAPPSEAAIAPPGTLIAGRFEVL
;
A
#
# COMPACT_ATOMS: atom_id res chain seq x y z
N MET A 1 -29.88 -67.40 30.84
CA MET A 1 -28.67 -66.78 31.43
C MET A 1 -27.83 -65.98 30.42
N ALA A 2 -27.70 -66.40 29.15
CA ALA A 2 -26.86 -65.68 28.16
C ALA A 2 -27.36 -64.27 27.75
N VAL A 3 -28.68 -64.04 27.68
CA VAL A 3 -29.24 -62.74 27.23
C VAL A 3 -28.94 -61.59 28.20
N VAL A 4 -28.78 -61.87 29.49
CA VAL A 4 -28.44 -60.87 30.52
C VAL A 4 -26.98 -60.38 30.36
N THR A 5 -26.09 -61.20 29.79
CA THR A 5 -24.67 -60.82 29.61
C THR A 5 -24.45 -59.85 28.45
N LEU A 6 -25.23 -59.97 27.37
CA LEU A 6 -25.15 -59.08 26.21
C LEU A 6 -25.77 -57.71 26.51
N ALA A 7 -26.92 -57.68 27.21
CA ALA A 7 -27.56 -56.42 27.62
C ALA A 7 -26.72 -55.63 28.65
N SER A 8 -26.02 -56.32 29.55
CA SER A 8 -25.14 -55.71 30.56
C SER A 8 -23.90 -55.05 29.94
N LEU A 9 -23.32 -55.66 28.89
CA LEU A 9 -22.16 -55.09 28.19
C LEU A 9 -22.53 -53.80 27.44
N ASP A 10 -23.70 -53.77 26.79
CA ASP A 10 -24.21 -52.56 26.12
C ASP A 10 -24.50 -51.44 27.13
N GLN A 11 -25.02 -51.80 28.31
CA GLN A 11 -25.31 -50.84 29.39
C GLN A 11 -24.03 -50.30 30.05
N ALA A 12 -22.98 -51.13 30.18
CA ALA A 12 -21.66 -50.72 30.68
C ALA A 12 -20.88 -49.87 29.66
N LEU A 13 -21.12 -50.05 28.35
CA LEU A 13 -20.50 -49.28 27.27
C LEU A 13 -21.29 -48.04 26.87
N ALA A 14 -22.57 -47.92 27.27
CA ALA A 14 -23.38 -46.73 26.99
C ALA A 14 -22.71 -45.39 27.41
N PRO A 15 -21.99 -45.30 28.55
CA PRO A 15 -21.21 -44.11 28.89
C PRO A 15 -20.01 -43.90 27.95
N PHE A 16 -19.32 -44.98 27.53
CA PHE A 16 -18.19 -44.92 26.61
C PHE A 16 -18.60 -44.41 25.22
N ARG A 17 -19.74 -44.85 24.69
CA ARG A 17 -20.25 -44.38 23.38
C ARG A 17 -20.58 -42.88 23.38
N ARG A 18 -21.01 -42.33 24.53
CA ARG A 18 -21.22 -40.87 24.68
C ARG A 18 -19.91 -40.10 24.65
N ILE A 19 -18.86 -40.64 25.26
CA ILE A 19 -17.52 -40.03 25.25
C ILE A 19 -16.92 -40.08 23.84
N GLU A 20 -17.04 -41.21 23.13
CA GLU A 20 -16.60 -41.34 21.74
C GLU A 20 -17.30 -40.33 20.82
N ALA A 21 -18.64 -40.23 20.92
CA ALA A 21 -19.40 -39.26 20.15
C ALA A 21 -19.01 -37.82 20.49
N ALA A 22 -18.79 -37.51 21.78
CA ALA A 22 -18.32 -36.20 22.19
C ALA A 22 -16.93 -35.87 21.61
N GLN A 23 -16.00 -36.83 21.61
CA GLN A 23 -14.67 -36.66 21.02
C GLN A 23 -14.73 -36.43 19.51
N LEU A 24 -15.60 -37.16 18.79
CA LEU A 24 -15.83 -36.95 17.36
C LEU A 24 -16.37 -35.54 17.08
N TRP A 25 -17.34 -35.08 17.88
CA TRP A 25 -17.89 -33.73 17.76
C TRP A 25 -16.85 -32.64 18.06
N VAL A 26 -16.06 -32.81 19.11
CA VAL A 26 -14.96 -31.88 19.43
C VAL A 26 -13.97 -31.82 18.28
N GLY A 27 -13.53 -32.96 17.75
CA GLY A 27 -12.63 -33.01 16.61
C GLY A 27 -13.19 -32.32 15.38
N LEU A 28 -14.47 -32.56 15.06
CA LEU A 28 -15.14 -31.93 13.93
C LEU A 28 -15.25 -30.41 14.08
N ILE A 29 -15.61 -29.93 15.28
CA ILE A 29 -15.70 -28.49 15.58
C ILE A 29 -14.31 -27.85 15.52
N SER A 30 -13.29 -28.48 16.11
CA SER A 30 -11.91 -27.97 16.06
C SER A 30 -11.40 -27.87 14.63
N MET A 31 -11.67 -28.88 13.79
CA MET A 31 -11.29 -28.86 12.38
C MET A 31 -12.03 -27.76 11.62
N GLY A 32 -13.34 -27.63 11.82
CA GLY A 32 -14.14 -26.54 11.24
C GLY A 32 -13.62 -25.16 11.64
N LEU A 33 -13.27 -24.98 12.91
CA LEU A 33 -12.72 -23.72 13.42
C LEU A 33 -11.35 -23.41 12.82
N ALA A 34 -10.48 -24.42 12.68
CA ALA A 34 -9.17 -24.26 12.04
C ALA A 34 -9.31 -23.82 10.57
N PHE A 35 -10.21 -24.45 9.81
CA PHE A 35 -10.50 -24.04 8.43
C PHE A 35 -11.07 -22.63 8.35
N ALA A 36 -12.04 -22.30 9.22
CA ALA A 36 -12.63 -20.96 9.26
C ALA A 36 -11.57 -19.90 9.57
N LEU A 37 -10.72 -20.13 10.56
CA LEU A 37 -9.67 -19.20 10.94
C LEU A 37 -8.62 -19.04 9.83
N SER A 38 -8.17 -20.15 9.23
CA SER A 38 -7.24 -20.14 8.10
C SER A 38 -7.80 -19.35 6.92
N TYR A 39 -9.07 -19.55 6.59
CA TYR A 39 -9.76 -18.84 5.52
C TYR A 39 -9.87 -17.33 5.79
N VAL A 40 -10.24 -16.95 7.02
CA VAL A 40 -10.32 -15.55 7.44
C VAL A 40 -8.93 -14.89 7.38
N LEU A 41 -7.90 -15.56 7.88
CA LEU A 41 -6.55 -15.02 7.91
C LEU A 41 -5.98 -14.85 6.50
N SER A 42 -6.15 -15.84 5.62
CA SER A 42 -5.77 -15.75 4.21
C SER A 42 -6.46 -14.56 3.51
N ARG A 43 -7.75 -14.36 3.75
CA ARG A 43 -8.50 -13.23 3.16
C ARG A 43 -8.15 -11.87 3.73
N ARG A 44 -7.78 -11.78 5.01
CA ARG A 44 -7.44 -10.50 5.67
C ARG A 44 -5.98 -10.10 5.55
N VAL A 45 -5.08 -11.06 5.34
CA VAL A 45 -3.64 -10.81 5.33
C VAL A 45 -3.06 -11.09 3.94
N THR A 46 -3.13 -12.34 3.49
CA THR A 46 -2.48 -12.75 2.23
C THR A 46 -3.05 -12.01 1.02
N GLY A 47 -4.38 -11.96 0.89
CA GLY A 47 -5.03 -11.31 -0.25
C GLY A 47 -4.69 -9.82 -0.40
N PRO A 48 -4.80 -8.97 0.65
CA PRO A 48 -4.39 -7.57 0.57
C PRO A 48 -2.89 -7.38 0.30
N ILE A 49 -2.02 -8.22 0.86
CA ILE A 49 -0.57 -8.13 0.63
C ILE A 49 -0.22 -8.41 -0.84
N GLU A 50 -0.81 -9.44 -1.45
CA GLU A 50 -0.61 -9.74 -2.87
C GLU A 50 -1.05 -8.56 -3.75
N ARG A 51 -2.20 -7.96 -3.45
CA ARG A 51 -2.66 -6.77 -4.20
C ARG A 51 -1.74 -5.57 -4.04
N LEU A 52 -1.20 -5.32 -2.86
CA LEU A 52 -0.22 -4.24 -2.66
C LEU A 52 1.05 -4.51 -3.46
N ALA A 53 1.49 -5.77 -3.54
CA ALA A 53 2.62 -6.17 -4.37
C ALA A 53 2.34 -5.93 -5.87
N ASP A 54 1.15 -6.25 -6.35
CA ASP A 54 0.73 -6.00 -7.74
C ASP A 54 0.74 -4.50 -8.07
N VAL A 55 0.21 -3.67 -7.17
CA VAL A 55 0.23 -2.20 -7.33
C VAL A 55 1.66 -1.68 -7.34
N ALA A 56 2.53 -2.19 -6.45
CA ALA A 56 3.94 -1.79 -6.43
C ALA A 56 4.66 -2.16 -7.74
N GLU A 57 4.40 -3.33 -8.30
CA GLU A 57 4.98 -3.73 -9.59
C GLU A 57 4.43 -2.87 -10.75
N ALA A 58 3.16 -2.48 -10.69
CA ALA A 58 2.61 -1.51 -11.63
C ALA A 58 3.23 -0.11 -11.51
N ALA A 59 3.50 0.33 -10.27
CA ALA A 59 4.18 1.58 -9.98
C ALA A 59 5.59 1.62 -10.61
N ARG A 60 6.31 0.49 -10.54
CA ARG A 60 7.63 0.35 -11.20
C ARG A 60 7.54 0.52 -12.72
N ALA A 61 6.41 0.15 -13.32
CA ALA A 61 6.13 0.38 -14.74
C ALA A 61 5.58 1.79 -15.03
N GLY A 62 5.60 2.71 -14.06
CA GLY A 62 5.13 4.09 -14.19
C GLY A 62 3.61 4.24 -14.10
N ARG A 63 2.87 3.21 -13.70
CA ARG A 63 1.40 3.24 -13.56
C ARG A 63 1.00 3.47 -12.11
N PHE A 64 0.84 4.74 -11.73
CA PHE A 64 0.50 5.13 -10.36
C PHE A 64 -1.01 5.26 -10.08
N ASP A 65 -1.86 5.19 -11.11
CA ASP A 65 -3.32 5.33 -10.99
C ASP A 65 -4.05 4.05 -10.52
N GLN A 66 -3.32 3.07 -9.99
CA GLN A 66 -3.96 1.83 -9.56
C GLN A 66 -4.62 2.01 -8.18
N PRO A 67 -5.88 1.61 -8.02
CA PRO A 67 -6.58 1.74 -6.75
C PRO A 67 -5.98 0.81 -5.70
N VAL A 68 -5.46 1.39 -4.61
CA VAL A 68 -5.02 0.63 -3.44
C VAL A 68 -6.25 0.08 -2.70
N PRO A 69 -6.28 -1.19 -2.29
CA PRO A 69 -7.44 -1.75 -1.61
C PRO A 69 -7.75 -0.96 -0.32
N PRO A 70 -9.02 -0.61 -0.04
CA PRO A 70 -9.40 -0.01 1.23
C PRO A 70 -9.12 -1.04 2.32
N GLY A 71 -8.05 -0.81 3.06
CA GLY A 71 -7.57 -1.69 4.10
C GLY A 71 -8.54 -1.81 5.26
N GLY A 72 -8.45 -2.93 6.00
CA GLY A 72 -9.19 -3.12 7.24
C GLY A 72 -8.83 -2.11 8.35
N ALA A 73 -9.44 -2.29 9.52
CA ALA A 73 -9.07 -1.54 10.72
C ALA A 73 -7.83 -2.12 11.45
N ASP A 74 -7.18 -3.11 10.86
CA ASP A 74 -6.01 -3.82 11.37
C ASP A 74 -4.69 -3.21 10.86
N GLU A 75 -3.58 -3.83 11.24
CA GLU A 75 -2.23 -3.46 10.82
C GLU A 75 -2.06 -3.49 9.31
N VAL A 76 -2.69 -4.46 8.63
CA VAL A 76 -2.67 -4.59 7.17
C VAL A 76 -3.37 -3.40 6.53
N GLY A 77 -4.49 -2.96 7.09
CA GLY A 77 -5.16 -1.77 6.58
C GLY A 77 -4.44 -0.47 6.89
N ARG A 78 -3.71 -0.39 8.01
CA ARG A 78 -2.78 0.73 8.26
C ARG A 78 -1.67 0.77 7.22
N LEU A 79 -1.11 -0.40 6.86
CA LEU A 79 -0.12 -0.51 5.80
C LEU A 79 -0.68 -0.07 4.44
N ALA A 80 -1.88 -0.52 4.08
CA ALA A 80 -2.53 -0.13 2.82
C ALA A 80 -2.70 1.39 2.71
N ARG A 81 -3.15 2.06 3.78
CA ARG A 81 -3.29 3.53 3.79
C ARG A 81 -1.94 4.26 3.68
N ALA A 82 -0.91 3.77 4.36
CA ALA A 82 0.42 4.35 4.25
C ALA A 82 1.02 4.17 2.84
N PHE A 83 0.78 3.00 2.24
CA PHE A 83 1.21 2.71 0.87
C PHE A 83 0.48 3.57 -0.17
N ASP A 84 -0.82 3.81 0.02
CA ASP A 84 -1.61 4.73 -0.82
C ASP A 84 -1.04 6.16 -0.79
N GLY A 85 -0.70 6.66 0.40
CA GLY A 85 -0.03 7.96 0.54
C GLY A 85 1.31 8.03 -0.21
N LEU A 86 2.15 7.01 -0.06
CA LEU A 86 3.42 6.91 -0.80
C LEU A 86 3.21 6.92 -2.32
N MET A 87 2.21 6.18 -2.81
CA MET A 87 1.88 6.12 -4.23
C MET A 87 1.41 7.48 -4.76
N ALA A 88 0.64 8.22 -3.98
CA ALA A 88 0.21 9.58 -4.32
C ALA A 88 1.39 10.56 -4.40
N GLU A 89 2.31 10.51 -3.42
CA GLU A 89 3.52 11.34 -3.40
C GLU A 89 4.41 11.07 -4.62
N LEU A 90 4.65 9.79 -4.95
CA LEU A 90 5.43 9.40 -6.13
C LEU A 90 4.80 9.88 -7.43
N LYS A 91 3.47 9.84 -7.53
CA LYS A 91 2.73 10.33 -8.70
C LYS A 91 2.93 11.83 -8.86
N GLU A 92 2.75 12.59 -7.78
CA GLU A 92 2.91 14.05 -7.77
C GLU A 92 4.33 14.47 -8.16
N GLU A 93 5.35 13.79 -7.63
CA GLU A 93 6.76 14.04 -7.98
C GLU A 93 7.02 13.85 -9.48
N ARG A 94 6.51 12.76 -10.07
CA ARG A 94 6.65 12.49 -11.51
C ARG A 94 5.91 13.49 -12.39
N GLU A 95 4.73 13.92 -11.97
CA GLU A 95 3.96 14.94 -12.69
C GLU A 95 4.69 16.29 -12.66
N MET A 96 5.29 16.65 -11.53
CA MET A 96 6.11 17.86 -11.40
C MET A 96 7.35 17.82 -12.31
N GLU A 97 8.09 16.71 -12.33
CA GLU A 97 9.23 16.54 -13.25
C GLU A 97 8.82 16.70 -14.72
N ALA A 98 7.71 16.06 -15.13
CA ALA A 98 7.20 16.16 -16.49
C ALA A 98 6.78 17.60 -16.85
N TYR A 99 6.21 18.33 -15.90
CA TYR A 99 5.87 19.75 -16.07
C TYR A 99 7.12 20.62 -16.25
N LEU A 100 8.15 20.43 -15.42
CA LEU A 100 9.42 21.18 -15.54
C LEU A 100 10.14 20.90 -16.86
N GLN A 101 10.14 19.64 -17.32
CA GLN A 101 10.70 19.28 -18.64
C GLN A 101 9.96 20.00 -19.78
N THR A 102 8.63 20.12 -19.65
CA THR A 102 7.80 20.82 -20.65
C THR A 102 8.15 22.31 -20.70
N ILE A 103 8.32 22.97 -19.55
CA ILE A 103 8.76 24.37 -19.48
C ILE A 103 10.15 24.54 -20.07
N SER A 104 11.11 23.69 -19.67
CA SER A 104 12.49 23.78 -20.15
C SER A 104 12.59 23.63 -21.67
N ARG A 105 11.74 22.79 -22.28
CA ARG A 105 11.69 22.61 -23.73
C ARG A 105 11.03 23.78 -24.45
N ALA A 106 10.09 24.47 -23.80
CA ALA A 106 9.39 25.62 -24.35
C ALA A 106 10.21 26.92 -24.31
N LEU A 107 11.21 27.00 -23.42
CA LEU A 107 12.21 28.08 -23.42
C LEU A 107 13.32 27.74 -24.44
N PRO A 108 13.44 28.45 -25.57
CA PRO A 108 14.54 28.23 -26.50
C PRO A 108 15.86 28.51 -25.78
N ASP A 109 16.89 27.71 -26.06
CA ASP A 109 18.25 27.87 -25.53
C ASP A 109 18.71 29.29 -25.88
N VAL A 110 18.49 30.25 -24.97
CA VAL A 110 18.94 31.63 -25.15
C VAL A 110 20.44 31.52 -25.05
N PRO A 111 21.20 31.68 -26.16
CA PRO A 111 22.65 31.63 -26.08
C PRO A 111 23.08 32.61 -25.00
N PRO A 112 24.11 32.28 -24.19
CA PRO A 112 24.55 33.13 -23.09
C PRO A 112 24.61 34.56 -23.60
N ALA A 113 23.85 35.45 -22.95
CA ALA A 113 23.75 36.84 -23.37
C ALA A 113 25.18 37.30 -23.70
N PRO A 114 25.43 37.80 -24.94
CA PRO A 114 26.79 38.15 -25.34
C PRO A 114 27.40 38.99 -24.23
N PRO A 115 28.66 38.71 -23.81
CA PRO A 115 29.25 39.35 -22.65
C PRO A 115 29.02 40.84 -22.77
N SER A 116 28.19 41.37 -21.88
CA SER A 116 27.81 42.77 -21.91
C SER A 116 29.08 43.56 -21.68
N GLU A 117 29.59 44.19 -22.75
CA GLU A 117 30.66 45.19 -22.69
C GLU A 117 30.32 46.34 -21.73
N ALA A 118 29.09 46.42 -21.21
CA ALA A 118 28.68 47.39 -20.20
C ALA A 118 29.26 47.11 -18.79
N ALA A 119 29.98 46.00 -18.57
CA ALA A 119 30.64 45.72 -17.29
C ALA A 119 32.10 46.26 -17.19
N ILE A 120 32.60 46.98 -18.19
CA ILE A 120 33.91 47.66 -18.13
C ILE A 120 33.73 49.17 -18.32
N ALA A 121 32.91 49.80 -17.48
CA ALA A 121 33.02 51.24 -17.27
C ALA A 121 34.14 51.50 -16.25
N PRO A 122 35.19 52.29 -16.56
CA PRO A 122 36.22 52.61 -15.58
C PRO A 122 35.60 53.36 -14.39
N PRO A 123 36.04 53.10 -13.15
CA PRO A 123 35.50 53.79 -11.98
C PRO A 123 35.80 55.29 -12.10
N GLY A 124 34.76 56.10 -12.32
CA GLY A 124 34.90 57.57 -12.32
C GLY A 124 33.91 58.38 -13.18
N THR A 125 33.05 57.78 -13.99
CA THR A 125 32.13 58.58 -14.82
C THR A 125 30.88 58.97 -14.02
N LEU A 126 30.89 60.20 -13.50
CA LEU A 126 29.74 60.89 -12.91
C LEU A 126 28.49 60.70 -13.78
N ILE A 127 27.45 60.08 -13.23
CA ILE A 127 26.08 60.23 -13.73
C ILE A 127 25.62 61.65 -13.34
N ALA A 128 26.09 62.63 -14.10
CA ALA A 128 25.59 63.99 -14.06
C ALA A 128 24.49 64.12 -15.11
N GLY A 129 23.23 64.03 -14.67
CA GLY A 129 22.10 63.95 -15.60
C GLY A 129 20.75 64.30 -14.98
N ARG A 130 20.68 65.46 -14.31
CA ARG A 130 19.53 66.39 -14.35
C ARG A 130 18.18 65.88 -13.83
N PHE A 131 17.91 66.14 -12.55
CA PHE A 131 16.56 66.51 -12.13
C PHE A 131 16.38 68.00 -12.41
N GLU A 132 15.66 68.34 -13.47
CA GLU A 132 15.04 69.67 -13.58
C GLU A 132 13.63 69.58 -13.00
N VAL A 133 13.38 70.53 -12.08
CA VAL A 133 12.13 70.76 -11.35
C VAL A 133 11.09 71.31 -12.30
N LEU A 134 9.88 70.75 -12.27
CA LEU A 134 8.62 71.48 -12.07
C LEU A 134 7.68 70.62 -11.22
#